data_AF-A0A6C0DBT7-F1
#
_entry.id   AF-A0A6C0DBT7-F1
#
_cell.length_a   1.000
_cell.length_b   1.000
_cell.length_c   1.000
_cell.angle_alpha   90.00
_cell.angle_beta   90.00
_cell.angle_gamma   90.00
#
_symmetry.space_group_name_H-M   'P 1'
#
loop_
_entity.id
_entity.type
_entity.pdbx_description
1 polymer ?
#
loop_
_entity_poly.entity_id
_entity_poly.type
_entity_poly.pdbx_seq_one_letter_code
_entity_poly.pdbx_strand_id
1 'polypeptide(L)'
;MRLNNKSTNIDKINHTYISILKEFVTLINESKHCDNPNNLVITMFIGMNTIHRVFEYILIKTKNIEKVCYYCKKTYYYYLEYMEQIHSSNLHQNLNHMDAMLFVYKKTIFDLYDGENEDTFGTMTNIIASNGEIMNIDDNKLQEIMKIISKIMNTLFYWENAKFSFYERRELCNYLDLFMIKCFSIKHIVPFLEILQKKITMKYLEYILLLKELIELNDKKIKNYCDIDINEWTLNKFYIQKNDFEDKINENNIKGLIKWGFYKYN
;
A
#
# COMPACT_ATOMS: atom_id res chain seq x y z
N MET A 1 22.31 -11.00 -13.84
CA MET A 1 22.52 -9.88 -14.78
C MET A 1 22.57 -8.60 -13.95
N ARG A 2 23.65 -7.84 -14.12
CA ARG A 2 24.21 -6.88 -13.14
C ARG A 2 23.21 -5.82 -12.64
N LEU A 3 22.98 -5.81 -11.32
CA LEU A 3 22.44 -4.70 -10.54
C LEU A 3 23.46 -3.56 -10.58
N ASN A 4 23.14 -2.47 -11.26
CA ASN A 4 23.99 -1.28 -11.34
C ASN A 4 23.35 -0.10 -10.60
N ASN A 5 23.79 0.07 -9.36
CA ASN A 5 23.98 1.31 -8.58
C ASN A 5 23.37 2.63 -9.12
N LYS A 6 22.15 2.92 -8.67
CA LYS A 6 21.79 4.02 -7.73
C LYS A 6 20.32 3.79 -7.39
N SER A 7 20.01 3.38 -6.16
CA SER A 7 18.62 3.34 -5.70
C SER A 7 18.03 4.72 -5.93
N THR A 8 17.01 4.84 -6.78
CA THR A 8 16.32 6.12 -6.93
C THR A 8 15.67 6.47 -5.60
N ASN A 9 15.39 7.75 -5.34
CA ASN A 9 14.67 8.14 -4.13
C ASN A 9 13.30 7.43 -4.04
N ILE A 10 12.68 7.11 -5.18
CA ILE A 10 11.43 6.33 -5.26
C ILE A 10 11.66 4.90 -4.74
N ASP A 11 12.76 4.25 -5.15
CA ASP A 11 13.09 2.91 -4.67
C ASP A 11 13.32 2.90 -3.14
N LYS A 12 13.99 3.94 -2.61
CA LYS A 12 14.18 4.10 -1.16
C LYS A 12 12.83 4.26 -0.45
N ILE A 13 11.95 5.13 -0.95
CA ILE A 13 10.60 5.35 -0.41
C ILE A 13 9.80 4.03 -0.39
N ASN A 14 9.74 3.35 -1.54
CA ASN A 14 9.00 2.10 -1.69
C ASN A 14 9.51 1.01 -0.75
N HIS A 15 10.84 0.80 -0.72
CA HIS A 15 11.44 -0.21 0.15
C HIS A 15 11.16 0.07 1.64
N THR A 16 11.35 1.31 2.09
CA THR A 16 11.06 1.68 3.49
C THR A 16 9.58 1.50 3.81
N TYR A 17 8.68 1.95 2.93
CA TYR A 17 7.23 1.81 3.12
C TYR A 17 6.82 0.34 3.27
N ILE A 18 7.29 -0.53 2.36
CA ILE A 18 6.97 -1.95 2.39
C ILE A 18 7.55 -2.64 3.64
N SER A 19 8.79 -2.31 4.01
CA SER A 19 9.43 -2.84 5.22
C SER A 19 8.60 -2.55 6.47
N ILE A 20 8.16 -1.30 6.65
CA ILE A 20 7.33 -0.89 7.80
C ILE A 20 6.01 -1.67 7.81
N LEU A 21 5.36 -1.82 6.66
CA LEU A 21 4.08 -2.52 6.60
C LEU A 21 4.22 -4.01 6.88
N LYS A 22 5.28 -4.65 6.40
CA LYS A 22 5.57 -6.06 6.72
C LYS A 22 5.83 -6.22 8.22
N GLU A 23 6.62 -5.35 8.83
CA GLU A 23 6.83 -5.35 10.29
C GLU A 23 5.50 -5.22 11.03
N PHE A 24 4.66 -4.25 10.65
CA PHE A 24 3.36 -4.04 11.27
C PHE A 24 2.44 -5.26 11.17
N VAL A 25 2.35 -5.88 9.99
CA VAL A 25 1.51 -7.06 9.77
C VAL A 25 1.98 -8.27 10.57
N THR A 26 3.30 -8.45 10.69
CA THR A 26 3.89 -9.48 11.56
C THR A 26 3.49 -9.25 13.01
N LEU A 27 3.57 -8.01 13.51
CA LEU A 27 3.18 -7.68 14.88
C LEU A 27 1.68 -7.90 15.16
N ILE A 28 0.80 -7.56 14.19
CA ILE A 28 -0.64 -7.90 14.33
C ILE A 28 -0.83 -9.40 14.49
N ASN A 29 -0.12 -10.20 13.69
CA ASN A 29 -0.23 -11.66 13.72
C ASN A 29 0.30 -12.28 15.02
N GLU A 30 1.28 -11.64 15.65
CA GLU A 30 1.85 -12.06 16.94
C GLU A 30 1.04 -11.56 18.15
N SER A 31 0.19 -10.55 17.96
CA SER A 31 -0.65 -10.01 19.03
C SER A 31 -1.67 -11.05 19.51
N LYS A 32 -1.67 -11.29 20.82
CA LYS A 32 -2.56 -12.25 21.49
C LYS A 32 -4.02 -11.77 21.58
N HIS A 33 -4.33 -10.56 21.11
CA HIS A 33 -5.60 -9.86 21.35
C HIS A 33 -6.53 -9.84 20.13
N CYS A 34 -6.26 -10.75 19.20
CA CYS A 34 -6.85 -10.77 17.87
C CYS A 34 -7.60 -12.08 17.59
N ASP A 35 -8.38 -12.56 18.57
CA ASP A 35 -9.08 -13.85 18.46
C ASP A 35 -10.22 -13.84 17.43
N ASN A 36 -10.69 -12.67 16.99
CA ASN A 36 -11.68 -12.54 15.93
C ASN A 36 -11.04 -12.15 14.59
N PRO A 37 -11.09 -13.04 13.56
CA PRO A 37 -10.55 -12.77 12.23
C PRO A 37 -11.11 -11.51 11.54
N ASN A 38 -12.37 -11.13 11.79
CA ASN A 38 -12.94 -9.92 11.20
C ASN A 38 -12.38 -8.65 11.85
N ASN A 39 -12.17 -8.68 13.17
CA ASN A 39 -11.52 -7.58 13.88
C ASN A 39 -10.08 -7.42 13.40
N LEU A 40 -9.38 -8.51 13.12
CA LEU A 40 -8.04 -8.51 12.54
C LEU A 40 -7.97 -7.80 11.18
N VAL A 41 -8.92 -8.07 10.28
CA VAL A 41 -8.97 -7.40 8.96
C VAL A 41 -9.16 -5.88 9.14
N ILE A 42 -10.09 -5.49 10.02
CA ILE A 42 -10.39 -4.08 10.31
C ILE A 42 -9.17 -3.40 10.95
N THR A 43 -8.54 -4.03 11.94
CA THR A 43 -7.33 -3.56 12.62
C THR A 43 -6.19 -3.35 11.63
N MET A 44 -5.98 -4.31 10.73
CA MET A 44 -4.96 -4.23 9.68
C MET A 44 -5.26 -3.07 8.72
N PHE A 45 -6.50 -2.95 8.22
CA PHE A 45 -6.89 -1.89 7.29
C PHE A 45 -6.66 -0.48 7.88
N ILE A 46 -7.16 -0.24 9.10
CA ILE A 46 -7.04 1.06 9.75
C ILE A 46 -5.59 1.36 10.14
N GLY A 47 -4.87 0.38 10.66
CA GLY A 47 -3.46 0.57 11.01
C GLY A 47 -2.60 0.87 9.77
N MET A 48 -2.82 0.17 8.65
CA MET A 48 -2.13 0.49 7.38
C MET A 48 -2.45 1.89 6.88
N ASN A 49 -3.72 2.33 6.95
CA ASN A 49 -4.09 3.69 6.57
C ASN A 49 -3.48 4.75 7.50
N THR A 50 -3.41 4.45 8.80
CA THR A 50 -2.79 5.34 9.79
C THR A 50 -1.30 5.50 9.51
N ILE A 51 -0.59 4.38 9.31
CA ILE A 51 0.82 4.37 8.92
C ILE A 51 1.02 5.12 7.61
N HIS A 52 0.18 4.91 6.61
CA HIS A 52 0.27 5.62 5.33
C HIS A 52 0.21 7.14 5.50
N ARG A 53 -0.70 7.65 6.33
CA ARG A 53 -0.85 9.08 6.58
C ARG A 53 0.32 9.68 7.35
N VAL A 54 0.82 8.97 8.37
CA VAL A 54 2.03 9.42 9.07
C VAL A 54 3.23 9.40 8.13
N PHE A 55 3.39 8.33 7.34
CA PHE A 55 4.47 8.22 6.36
C PHE A 55 4.44 9.39 5.37
N GLU A 56 3.29 9.64 4.75
CA GLU A 56 3.07 10.74 3.80
C GLU A 56 3.42 12.09 4.43
N TYR A 57 2.86 12.38 5.61
CA TYR A 57 3.07 13.66 6.29
C TYR A 57 4.54 13.89 6.63
N ILE A 58 5.17 12.92 7.30
CA ILE A 58 6.57 13.03 7.76
C ILE A 58 7.50 13.12 6.55
N LEU A 59 7.25 12.36 5.48
CA LEU A 59 8.07 12.38 4.28
C LEU A 59 8.01 13.73 3.58
N ILE A 60 6.82 14.30 3.40
CA ILE A 60 6.65 15.61 2.76
C ILE A 60 7.33 16.70 3.61
N LYS A 61 7.13 16.67 4.93
CA LYS A 61 7.66 17.71 5.84
C LYS A 61 9.17 17.66 6.00
N THR A 62 9.72 16.48 6.17
CA THR A 62 11.13 16.33 6.56
C THR A 62 12.04 15.93 5.40
N LYS A 63 11.48 15.33 4.34
CA LYS A 63 12.20 14.70 3.23
C LYS A 63 13.31 13.75 3.69
N ASN A 64 13.18 13.20 4.90
CA ASN A 64 14.18 12.35 5.54
C ASN A 64 13.56 10.98 5.82
N ILE A 65 14.09 9.95 5.16
CA ILE A 65 13.52 8.60 5.23
C ILE A 65 13.74 7.92 6.58
N GLU A 66 14.78 8.30 7.31
CA GLU A 66 15.09 7.76 8.64
C GLU A 66 14.09 8.29 9.65
N LYS A 67 13.75 9.59 9.58
CA LYS A 67 12.66 10.17 10.37
C LYS A 67 11.32 9.50 10.03
N VAL A 68 11.02 9.29 8.75
CA VAL A 68 9.81 8.57 8.33
C VAL A 68 9.77 7.18 8.95
N CYS A 69 10.87 6.42 8.88
CA CYS A 69 10.97 5.10 9.48
C CYS A 69 10.70 5.16 10.99
N TYR A 70 11.39 6.04 11.72
CA TYR A 70 11.22 6.22 13.16
C TYR A 70 9.76 6.51 13.55
N TYR A 71 9.13 7.51 12.93
CA TYR A 71 7.76 7.91 13.26
C TYR A 71 6.73 6.86 12.87
N CYS A 72 6.93 6.14 11.75
CA CYS A 72 6.01 5.08 11.37
C CYS A 72 6.13 3.84 12.27
N LYS A 73 7.34 3.53 12.77
CA LYS A 73 7.50 2.49 13.81
C LYS A 73 6.77 2.87 15.08
N LYS A 74 6.97 4.11 15.54
CA LYS A 74 6.23 4.67 16.69
C LYS A 74 4.71 4.60 16.48
N THR A 75 4.26 4.89 15.27
CA THR A 75 2.83 4.82 14.86
C THR A 75 2.25 3.44 15.08
N TYR A 76 2.88 2.39 14.54
CA TYR A 76 2.30 1.06 14.65
C TYR A 76 2.36 0.51 16.09
N TYR A 77 3.37 0.88 16.88
CA TYR A 77 3.44 0.49 18.29
C TYR A 77 2.30 1.12 19.10
N TYR A 78 2.12 2.45 19.01
CA TYR A 78 1.02 3.11 19.72
C TYR A 78 -0.35 2.66 19.25
N TYR A 79 -0.50 2.38 17.95
CA TYR A 79 -1.74 1.86 17.41
C TYR A 79 -2.06 0.50 18.02
N LEU A 80 -1.12 -0.45 18.00
CA LEU A 80 -1.33 -1.78 18.57
C LEU A 80 -1.57 -1.72 20.08
N GLU A 81 -0.79 -0.94 20.82
CA GLU A 81 -0.97 -0.72 22.26
C GLU A 81 -2.38 -0.19 22.57
N TYR A 82 -2.86 0.80 21.81
CA TYR A 82 -4.21 1.33 21.97
C TYR A 82 -5.27 0.24 21.72
N MET A 83 -5.11 -0.56 20.67
CA MET A 83 -6.04 -1.65 20.37
C MET A 83 -6.06 -2.71 21.49
N GLU A 84 -4.90 -3.01 22.09
CA GLU A 84 -4.78 -3.93 23.23
C GLU A 84 -5.45 -3.38 24.50
N GLN A 85 -5.29 -2.09 24.78
CA GLN A 85 -5.95 -1.42 25.90
C GLN A 85 -7.47 -1.40 25.76
N ILE A 86 -7.99 -1.13 24.56
CA ILE A 86 -9.44 -1.20 24.31
C ILE A 86 -9.95 -2.63 24.45
N HIS A 87 -9.17 -3.62 24.00
CA HIS A 87 -9.53 -5.03 24.11
C HIS A 87 -9.63 -5.48 25.57
N SER A 88 -8.57 -5.25 26.33
CA SER A 88 -8.50 -5.60 27.76
C SER A 88 -9.55 -4.90 28.61
N SER A 89 -10.05 -3.73 28.19
CA SER A 89 -11.05 -2.96 28.94
C SER A 89 -12.51 -3.39 28.70
N ASN A 90 -12.77 -4.44 27.90
CA ASN A 90 -14.13 -4.83 27.45
C ASN A 90 -14.90 -3.70 26.73
N LEU A 91 -14.20 -2.64 26.28
CA LEU A 91 -14.77 -1.51 25.55
C LEU A 91 -14.97 -1.81 24.06
N HIS A 92 -14.92 -3.09 23.68
CA HIS A 92 -15.07 -3.60 22.32
C HIS A 92 -16.26 -3.06 21.54
N GLN A 93 -17.39 -2.87 22.22
CA GLN A 93 -18.63 -2.40 21.59
C GLN A 93 -18.55 -0.92 21.18
N ASN A 94 -17.57 -0.17 21.70
CA ASN A 94 -17.34 1.25 21.46
C ASN A 94 -15.96 1.53 20.84
N LEU A 95 -15.41 0.60 20.06
CA LEU A 95 -14.11 0.76 19.42
C LEU A 95 -14.20 1.83 18.33
N ASN A 96 -14.07 3.10 18.74
CA ASN A 96 -14.05 4.21 17.83
C ASN A 96 -12.66 4.28 17.19
N HIS A 97 -12.54 3.67 16.02
CA HIS A 97 -11.30 3.69 15.23
C HIS A 97 -10.79 5.10 14.93
N MET A 98 -11.67 6.11 14.93
CA MET A 98 -11.25 7.52 14.81
C MET A 98 -10.47 7.98 16.04
N ASP A 99 -10.86 7.54 17.25
CA ASP A 99 -10.14 7.89 18.48
C ASP A 99 -8.76 7.24 18.51
N ALA A 100 -8.64 5.99 18.02
CA ALA A 100 -7.35 5.32 17.85
C ALA A 100 -6.44 6.10 16.89
N MET A 101 -6.97 6.52 15.73
CA MET A 101 -6.24 7.33 14.77
C MET A 101 -5.81 8.68 15.35
N LEU A 102 -6.73 9.39 16.02
CA LEU A 102 -6.46 10.68 16.65
C LEU A 102 -5.40 10.59 17.75
N PHE A 103 -5.47 9.54 18.58
CA PHE A 103 -4.47 9.25 19.60
C PHE A 103 -3.07 9.08 18.98
N VAL A 104 -2.98 8.26 17.94
CA VAL A 104 -1.73 7.99 17.24
C VAL A 104 -1.19 9.25 16.55
N TYR A 105 -2.03 10.03 15.88
CA TYR A 105 -1.62 11.29 15.25
C TYR A 105 -1.13 12.31 16.26
N LYS A 106 -1.77 12.41 17.43
CA LYS A 106 -1.29 13.26 18.53
C LYS A 106 0.11 12.85 18.95
N LYS A 107 0.35 11.55 19.17
CA LYS A 107 1.64 11.00 19.61
C LYS A 107 2.73 10.91 18.54
N THR A 108 2.44 11.33 17.31
CA THR A 108 3.39 11.22 16.19
C THR A 108 3.51 12.54 15.43
N ILE A 109 2.44 12.95 14.74
CA ILE A 109 2.39 14.16 13.92
C ILE A 109 2.44 15.42 14.79
N PHE A 110 1.64 15.49 15.86
CA PHE A 110 1.62 16.68 16.72
C PHE A 110 2.86 16.74 17.61
N ASP A 111 3.31 15.62 18.18
CA ASP A 111 4.59 15.55 18.89
C ASP A 111 5.78 16.01 18.01
N LEU A 112 5.79 15.74 16.70
CA LEU A 112 6.82 16.29 15.80
C LEU A 112 6.73 17.81 15.68
N TYR A 113 5.52 18.36 15.59
CA TYR A 113 5.29 19.79 15.44
C TYR A 113 5.61 20.57 16.73
N ASP A 114 5.20 20.03 17.88
CA ASP A 114 5.40 20.64 19.19
C ASP A 114 6.82 20.40 19.73
N GLY A 115 7.48 19.31 19.32
CA GLY A 115 8.87 18.98 19.69
C GLY A 115 9.95 19.88 19.08
N GLU A 116 9.58 20.82 18.19
CA GLU A 116 10.44 21.96 17.84
C GLU A 116 10.51 23.00 18.99
N ASN A 117 9.63 22.90 20.00
CA ASN A 117 9.51 23.85 21.12
C ASN A 117 9.84 23.29 22.52
N GLU A 118 10.04 21.97 22.72
CA GLU A 118 10.33 21.38 24.05
C GLU A 118 11.55 20.43 24.09
N ASP A 119 12.44 20.70 25.06
CA ASP A 119 13.86 20.33 25.13
C ASP A 119 14.22 18.86 25.44
N THR A 120 13.26 17.93 25.60
CA THR A 120 13.58 16.56 26.07
C THR A 120 13.42 15.45 25.03
N PHE A 121 12.62 15.65 23.99
CA PHE A 121 12.53 14.75 22.82
C PHE A 121 13.33 15.25 21.60
N GLY A 122 13.77 16.51 21.64
CA GLY A 122 14.59 17.14 20.59
C GLY A 122 15.90 16.40 20.34
N THR A 123 16.54 15.78 21.34
CA THR A 123 17.89 15.22 21.18
C THR A 123 17.96 14.07 20.16
N MET A 124 17.04 13.10 20.19
CA MET A 124 17.05 11.98 19.24
C MET A 124 16.62 12.43 17.83
N THR A 125 15.62 13.31 17.75
CA THR A 125 15.15 13.91 16.48
C THR A 125 16.22 14.80 15.84
N ASN A 126 17.01 15.52 16.64
CA ASN A 126 18.13 16.36 16.21
C ASN A 126 19.31 15.52 15.76
N ILE A 127 19.65 14.42 16.45
CA ILE A 127 20.70 13.49 16.00
C ILE A 127 20.34 12.84 14.65
N ILE A 128 19.08 12.42 14.45
CA ILE A 128 18.61 11.87 13.17
C ILE A 128 18.59 12.98 12.08
N ALA A 129 18.23 14.22 12.45
CA ALA A 129 18.25 15.35 11.52
C ALA A 129 19.66 15.68 11.04
N SER A 130 20.67 15.55 11.90
CA SER A 130 22.07 15.83 11.57
C SER A 130 22.73 14.75 10.71
N ASN A 131 22.21 13.51 10.72
CA ASN A 131 22.86 12.37 10.07
C ASN A 131 22.14 11.84 8.82
N GLY A 132 20.86 12.16 8.62
CA GLY A 132 20.09 11.61 7.51
C GLY A 132 20.20 12.42 6.20
N GLU A 133 20.36 11.72 5.08
CA GLU A 133 20.30 12.33 3.74
C GLU A 133 18.91 12.95 3.48
N ILE A 134 18.86 14.25 3.22
CA ILE A 134 17.64 14.93 2.78
C ILE A 134 17.39 14.59 1.31
N MET A 135 16.21 14.04 1.01
CA MET A 135 15.80 13.74 -0.36
C MET A 135 15.55 15.03 -1.15
N ASN A 136 16.21 15.15 -2.31
CA ASN A 136 15.93 16.20 -3.27
C ASN A 136 14.76 15.80 -4.20
N ILE A 137 13.54 15.82 -3.68
CA ILE A 137 12.29 15.67 -4.46
C ILE A 137 11.34 16.81 -4.06
N ASP A 138 10.62 17.35 -5.04
CA ASP A 138 9.58 18.35 -4.82
C ASP A 138 8.32 17.75 -4.15
N ASP A 139 7.60 18.58 -3.39
CA ASP A 139 6.48 18.12 -2.57
C ASP A 139 5.32 17.59 -3.42
N ASN A 140 5.08 18.18 -4.59
CA ASN A 140 4.02 17.75 -5.51
C ASN A 140 4.28 16.33 -6.01
N LYS A 141 5.51 16.05 -6.42
CA LYS A 141 5.93 14.72 -6.85
C LYS A 141 5.89 13.71 -5.71
N LEU A 142 6.25 14.10 -4.48
CA LEU A 142 6.08 13.23 -3.31
C LEU A 142 4.60 12.90 -3.07
N GLN A 143 3.71 13.89 -3.14
CA GLN A 143 2.26 13.67 -3.03
C GLN A 143 1.72 12.74 -4.13
N GLU A 144 2.19 12.89 -5.37
CA GLU A 144 1.82 11.99 -6.46
C GLU A 144 2.29 10.56 -6.21
N ILE A 145 3.53 10.37 -5.77
CA ILE A 145 4.07 9.06 -5.41
C ILE A 145 3.23 8.43 -4.29
N MET A 146 2.92 9.18 -3.23
CA MET A 146 2.12 8.67 -2.11
C MET A 146 0.69 8.31 -2.54
N LYS A 147 0.06 9.10 -3.43
CA LYS A 147 -1.23 8.76 -4.03
C LYS A 147 -1.18 7.46 -4.83
N ILE A 148 -0.13 7.25 -5.63
CA ILE A 148 0.06 6.01 -6.39
C ILE A 148 0.24 4.83 -5.44
N ILE A 149 1.09 4.95 -4.42
CA ILE A 149 1.29 3.91 -3.39
C ILE A 149 -0.05 3.57 -2.74
N SER A 150 -0.83 4.58 -2.33
CA SER A 150 -2.15 4.37 -1.73
C SER A 150 -3.08 3.54 -2.61
N LYS A 151 -3.14 3.85 -3.92
CA LYS A 151 -3.96 3.09 -4.88
C LYS A 151 -3.45 1.66 -5.06
N ILE A 152 -2.14 1.47 -5.18
CA ILE A 152 -1.53 0.13 -5.26
C ILE A 152 -1.92 -0.71 -4.04
N MET A 153 -1.83 -0.13 -2.84
CA MET A 153 -2.19 -0.81 -1.60
C MET A 153 -3.66 -1.21 -1.58
N ASN A 154 -4.57 -0.26 -1.83
CA ASN A 154 -6.00 -0.53 -1.80
C ASN A 154 -6.41 -1.59 -2.84
N THR A 155 -5.81 -1.53 -4.02
CA THR A 155 -6.04 -2.50 -5.08
C THR A 155 -5.47 -3.86 -4.70
N LEU A 156 -4.22 -3.95 -4.25
CA LEU A 156 -3.57 -5.22 -3.89
C LEU A 156 -4.36 -5.97 -2.82
N PHE A 157 -4.72 -5.32 -1.73
CA PHE A 157 -5.37 -5.97 -0.58
C PHE A 157 -6.88 -6.20 -0.76
N TYR A 158 -7.48 -5.63 -1.80
CA TYR A 158 -8.89 -5.80 -2.17
C TYR A 158 -9.81 -5.72 -0.95
N TRP A 159 -9.76 -4.59 -0.23
CA TRP A 159 -10.42 -4.43 1.08
C TRP A 159 -11.93 -4.61 1.02
N GLU A 160 -12.57 -4.27 -0.11
CA GLU A 160 -14.01 -4.43 -0.33
C GLU A 160 -14.44 -5.91 -0.43
N ASN A 161 -13.51 -6.83 -0.69
CA ASN A 161 -13.82 -8.25 -0.79
C ASN A 161 -13.92 -8.89 0.60
N ALA A 162 -15.15 -8.99 1.11
CA ALA A 162 -15.45 -9.60 2.40
C ALA A 162 -15.09 -11.10 2.48
N LYS A 163 -14.84 -11.78 1.35
CA LYS A 163 -14.45 -13.21 1.35
C LYS A 163 -12.99 -13.41 1.76
N PHE A 164 -12.15 -12.38 1.65
CA PHE A 164 -10.75 -12.50 2.01
C PHE A 164 -10.63 -12.40 3.53
N SER A 165 -9.95 -13.36 4.12
CA SER A 165 -9.58 -13.39 5.53
C SER A 165 -8.35 -12.53 5.81
N PHE A 166 -8.06 -12.32 7.10
CA PHE A 166 -6.81 -11.69 7.53
C PHE A 166 -5.59 -12.47 7.03
N TYR A 167 -5.59 -13.80 7.17
CA TYR A 167 -4.46 -14.64 6.77
C TYR A 167 -4.19 -14.57 5.27
N GLU A 168 -5.23 -14.58 4.45
CA GLU A 168 -5.09 -14.40 2.99
C GLU A 168 -4.51 -13.02 2.64
N ARG A 169 -4.94 -11.96 3.33
CA ARG A 169 -4.35 -10.62 3.15
C ARG A 169 -2.91 -10.54 3.64
N ARG A 170 -2.57 -11.22 4.73
CA ARG A 170 -1.20 -11.34 5.21
C ARG A 170 -0.31 -12.00 4.14
N GLU A 171 -0.79 -13.07 3.51
CA GLU A 171 -0.05 -13.73 2.43
C GLU A 171 0.13 -12.81 1.20
N LEU A 172 -0.80 -11.87 0.94
CA LEU A 172 -0.63 -10.85 -0.11
C LEU A 172 0.59 -9.94 0.13
N CYS A 173 1.03 -9.75 1.39
CA CYS A 173 2.24 -8.99 1.70
C CYS A 173 3.50 -9.60 1.06
N ASN A 174 3.50 -10.91 0.78
CA ASN A 174 4.63 -11.58 0.10
C ASN A 174 4.80 -11.14 -1.35
N TYR A 175 3.73 -10.62 -1.98
CA TYR A 175 3.75 -10.13 -3.36
C TYR A 175 3.97 -8.62 -3.46
N LEU A 176 3.94 -7.90 -2.32
CA LEU A 176 3.91 -6.44 -2.28
C LEU A 176 5.12 -5.79 -2.97
N ASP A 177 6.33 -6.29 -2.76
CA ASP A 177 7.56 -5.76 -3.40
C ASP A 177 7.49 -5.84 -4.92
N LEU A 178 7.26 -7.05 -5.44
CA LEU A 178 7.23 -7.30 -6.88
C LEU A 178 6.04 -6.59 -7.53
N PHE A 179 4.88 -6.60 -6.88
CA PHE A 179 3.69 -5.91 -7.37
C PHE A 179 3.87 -4.39 -7.42
N MET A 180 4.49 -3.79 -6.40
CA MET A 180 4.76 -2.36 -6.37
C MET A 180 5.73 -1.97 -7.49
N ILE A 181 6.86 -2.67 -7.63
CA ILE A 181 7.81 -2.46 -8.74
C ILE A 181 7.08 -2.52 -10.07
N LYS A 182 6.19 -3.52 -10.22
CA LYS A 182 5.46 -3.73 -11.46
C LYS A 182 4.48 -2.60 -11.78
N CYS A 183 3.73 -2.12 -10.80
CA CYS A 183 2.79 -1.02 -10.97
C CYS A 183 3.49 0.31 -11.31
N PHE A 184 4.68 0.55 -10.77
CA PHE A 184 5.49 1.72 -11.14
C PHE A 184 6.05 1.60 -12.58
N SER A 185 6.30 0.39 -13.07
CA SER A 185 6.71 0.14 -14.47
C SER A 185 5.53 0.25 -15.46
N ILE A 186 4.37 -0.30 -15.09
CA ILE A 186 3.17 -0.36 -15.95
C ILE A 186 1.99 0.32 -15.25
N LYS A 187 1.78 1.60 -15.57
CA LYS A 187 0.74 2.47 -14.96
C LYS A 187 -0.69 1.93 -15.11
N HIS A 188 -0.95 1.12 -16.14
CA HIS A 188 -2.26 0.57 -16.46
C HIS A 188 -2.68 -0.61 -15.56
N ILE A 189 -1.77 -1.21 -14.78
CA ILE A 189 -2.10 -2.37 -13.92
C ILE A 189 -3.12 -2.03 -12.84
N VAL A 190 -2.94 -0.90 -12.15
CA VAL A 190 -3.84 -0.50 -11.07
C VAL A 190 -5.25 -0.23 -11.61
N PRO A 191 -5.46 0.63 -12.65
CA PRO A 191 -6.78 0.81 -13.26
C PRO A 191 -7.42 -0.49 -13.76
N PHE A 192 -6.63 -1.37 -14.38
CA PHE A 192 -7.10 -2.67 -14.85
C PHE A 192 -7.70 -3.50 -13.71
N LEU A 193 -6.97 -3.61 -12.60
CA LEU A 193 -7.41 -4.36 -11.43
C LEU A 193 -8.62 -3.70 -10.75
N GLU A 194 -8.64 -2.37 -10.59
CA GLU A 194 -9.79 -1.65 -10.01
C GLU A 194 -11.09 -1.95 -10.80
N ILE A 195 -11.01 -1.99 -12.14
CA ILE A 195 -12.16 -2.31 -12.99
C ILE A 195 -12.58 -3.78 -12.83
N LEU A 196 -11.62 -4.70 -12.78
CA LEU A 196 -11.91 -6.11 -12.54
C LEU A 196 -12.58 -6.34 -11.19
N GLN A 197 -12.07 -5.70 -10.13
CA GLN A 197 -12.61 -5.82 -8.79
C GLN A 197 -14.05 -5.31 -8.69
N LYS A 198 -14.39 -4.22 -9.42
CA LYS A 198 -15.76 -3.71 -9.48
C LYS A 198 -16.74 -4.61 -10.23
N LYS A 199 -16.24 -5.39 -11.21
CA LYS A 199 -17.09 -6.22 -12.08
C LYS A 199 -17.14 -7.69 -11.65
N ILE A 200 -16.15 -8.18 -10.92
CA ILE A 200 -15.98 -9.60 -10.58
C ILE A 200 -15.59 -9.75 -9.11
N THR A 201 -16.39 -10.51 -8.37
CA THR A 201 -16.03 -10.94 -7.03
C THR A 201 -15.21 -12.22 -7.08
N MET A 202 -13.88 -12.07 -7.21
CA MET A 202 -12.93 -13.19 -7.30
C MET A 202 -12.73 -13.90 -5.95
N LYS A 203 -12.48 -15.21 -5.99
CA LYS A 203 -11.96 -15.96 -4.83
C LYS A 203 -10.46 -15.69 -4.67
N TYR A 204 -9.94 -15.92 -3.47
CA TYR A 204 -8.53 -15.65 -3.15
C TYR A 204 -7.55 -16.35 -4.10
N LEU A 205 -7.73 -17.65 -4.38
CA LEU A 205 -6.83 -18.41 -5.26
C LEU A 205 -6.81 -17.86 -6.70
N GLU A 206 -7.97 -17.47 -7.24
CA GLU A 206 -8.09 -16.86 -8.56
C GLU A 206 -7.36 -15.51 -8.59
N TYR A 207 -7.52 -14.72 -7.52
CA TYR A 207 -6.86 -13.43 -7.39
C TYR A 207 -5.33 -13.56 -7.29
N ILE A 208 -4.81 -14.55 -6.57
CA ILE A 208 -3.37 -14.84 -6.52
C ILE A 208 -2.83 -15.22 -7.91
N LEU A 209 -3.56 -16.04 -8.67
CA LEU A 209 -3.18 -16.38 -10.04
C LEU A 209 -3.13 -15.13 -10.92
N LEU A 210 -4.14 -14.26 -10.84
CA LEU A 210 -4.17 -12.98 -11.53
C LEU A 210 -2.97 -12.11 -11.17
N LEU A 211 -2.66 -11.95 -9.88
CA LEU A 211 -1.54 -11.14 -9.42
C LEU A 211 -0.20 -11.68 -9.93
N LYS A 212 0.02 -12.99 -9.89
CA LYS A 212 1.25 -13.62 -10.41
C LYS A 212 1.45 -13.34 -11.89
N GLU A 213 0.41 -13.52 -12.68
CA GLU A 213 0.45 -13.25 -14.13
C GLU A 213 0.68 -11.75 -14.44
N LEU A 214 0.13 -10.85 -13.62
CA LEU A 214 0.40 -9.41 -13.75
C LEU A 214 1.86 -9.06 -13.42
N ILE A 215 2.42 -9.67 -12.37
CA ILE A 215 3.83 -9.51 -11.99
C ILE A 215 4.76 -10.02 -13.10
N GLU A 216 4.40 -11.13 -13.74
CA GLU A 216 5.17 -11.77 -14.82
C GLU A 216 5.02 -11.12 -16.21
N LEU A 217 4.20 -10.08 -16.35
CA LEU A 217 4.04 -9.33 -17.61
C LEU A 217 5.39 -8.93 -18.21
N ASN A 218 5.56 -8.98 -19.53
CA ASN A 218 6.84 -8.61 -20.15
C ASN A 218 6.85 -7.13 -20.57
N ASP A 219 7.57 -6.28 -19.82
CA ASP A 219 7.65 -4.83 -20.05
C ASP A 219 8.03 -4.48 -21.49
N LYS A 220 8.92 -5.25 -22.12
CA LYS A 220 9.38 -4.99 -23.50
C LYS A 220 8.28 -5.20 -24.54
N LYS A 221 7.34 -6.11 -24.29
CA LYS A 221 6.23 -6.40 -25.21
C LYS A 221 5.05 -5.43 -25.05
N ILE A 222 5.01 -4.70 -23.93
CA ILE A 222 3.89 -3.81 -23.54
C ILE A 222 4.21 -2.34 -23.84
N LYS A 223 5.47 -1.99 -24.15
CA LYS A 223 5.95 -0.61 -24.36
C LYS A 223 5.07 0.26 -25.26
N ASN A 224 4.40 -0.30 -26.27
CA ASN A 224 3.53 0.48 -27.15
C ASN A 224 2.21 0.96 -26.49
N TYR A 225 1.82 0.41 -25.34
CA TYR A 225 0.62 0.81 -24.58
C TYR A 225 0.93 1.70 -23.37
N CYS A 226 2.15 1.62 -22.81
CA CYS A 226 2.51 2.43 -21.63
C CYS A 226 2.57 3.94 -21.91
N ASP A 227 2.67 4.34 -23.17
CA ASP A 227 2.68 5.74 -23.60
C ASP A 227 1.26 6.30 -23.85
N ILE A 228 0.24 5.44 -23.94
CA ILE A 228 -1.16 5.86 -24.10
C ILE A 228 -1.66 6.41 -22.77
N ASP A 229 -2.48 7.46 -22.82
CA ASP A 229 -3.12 8.00 -21.62
C ASP A 229 -4.00 6.93 -20.94
N ILE A 230 -3.94 6.88 -19.61
CA ILE A 230 -4.66 5.86 -18.83
C ILE A 230 -6.16 5.89 -19.11
N ASN A 231 -6.75 7.08 -19.29
CA ASN A 231 -8.18 7.21 -19.54
C ASN A 231 -8.51 6.73 -20.94
N GLU A 232 -7.71 7.11 -21.95
CA GLU A 232 -7.89 6.64 -23.32
C GLU A 232 -7.78 5.11 -23.41
N TRP A 233 -6.75 4.53 -22.80
CA TRP A 233 -6.60 3.08 -22.73
C TRP A 233 -7.79 2.41 -22.06
N THR A 234 -8.24 2.97 -20.94
CA THR A 234 -9.40 2.46 -20.18
C THR A 234 -10.68 2.52 -21.01
N LEU A 235 -10.94 3.63 -21.70
CA LEU A 235 -12.09 3.81 -22.58
C LEU A 235 -12.07 2.77 -23.72
N ASN A 236 -10.93 2.65 -24.40
CA ASN A 236 -10.78 1.71 -25.51
C ASN A 236 -10.98 0.26 -25.06
N LYS A 237 -10.37 -0.16 -23.95
CA LYS A 237 -10.42 -1.56 -23.51
C LYS A 237 -11.75 -1.93 -22.87
N PHE A 238 -12.29 -1.12 -21.98
CA PHE A 238 -13.41 -1.57 -21.14
C PHE A 238 -14.77 -1.05 -21.57
N TYR A 239 -14.81 -0.03 -22.43
CA TYR A 239 -16.06 0.57 -22.91
C TYR A 239 -16.27 0.31 -24.40
N ILE A 240 -15.25 0.48 -25.24
CA ILE A 240 -15.35 0.16 -26.67
C ILE A 240 -15.28 -1.35 -26.88
N GLN A 241 -14.28 -2.03 -26.33
CA GLN A 241 -14.11 -3.50 -26.41
C GLN A 241 -14.87 -4.25 -25.31
N LYS A 242 -16.01 -3.72 -24.87
CA LYS A 242 -16.76 -4.28 -23.72
C LYS A 242 -17.19 -5.73 -23.94
N ASN A 243 -17.63 -6.09 -25.14
CA ASN A 243 -18.06 -7.46 -25.44
C ASN A 243 -16.89 -8.45 -25.32
N ASP A 244 -15.73 -8.12 -25.91
CA ASP A 244 -14.52 -8.95 -25.81
C ASP A 244 -14.09 -9.16 -24.36
N PHE A 245 -14.22 -8.12 -23.53
CA PHE A 245 -13.93 -8.19 -22.11
C PHE A 245 -14.87 -9.14 -21.37
N GLU A 246 -16.18 -9.05 -21.61
CA GLU A 246 -17.18 -9.92 -20.99
C GLU A 246 -16.98 -11.38 -21.42
N ASP A 247 -16.68 -11.63 -22.69
CA ASP A 247 -16.34 -12.97 -23.20
C ASP A 247 -15.11 -13.55 -22.50
N LYS A 248 -14.05 -12.75 -22.33
CA LYS A 248 -12.80 -13.19 -21.66
C LYS A 248 -12.99 -13.49 -20.17
N ILE A 249 -13.93 -12.80 -19.51
CA ILE A 249 -14.31 -13.13 -18.14
C ILE A 249 -15.06 -14.46 -18.10
N ASN A 250 -16.04 -14.64 -18.98
CA ASN A 250 -16.87 -15.84 -19.03
C ASN A 250 -16.06 -17.10 -19.39
N GLU A 251 -14.98 -16.94 -20.16
CA GLU A 251 -14.02 -18.01 -20.47
C GLU A 251 -13.22 -18.50 -19.23
N ASN A 252 -13.27 -17.82 -18.08
CA ASN A 252 -12.49 -18.11 -16.87
C ASN A 252 -10.98 -18.27 -17.12
N ASN A 253 -10.46 -17.61 -18.16
CA ASN A 253 -9.07 -17.71 -18.57
C ASN A 253 -8.29 -16.45 -18.19
N ILE A 254 -7.73 -16.43 -16.98
CA ILE A 254 -6.93 -15.31 -16.43
C ILE A 254 -5.79 -14.91 -17.38
N LYS A 255 -5.09 -15.90 -17.95
CA LYS A 255 -3.99 -15.65 -18.92
C LYS A 255 -4.51 -14.97 -20.18
N GLY A 256 -5.63 -15.44 -20.71
CA GLY A 256 -6.31 -14.84 -21.86
C GLY A 256 -6.72 -13.40 -21.59
N LEU A 257 -7.30 -13.14 -20.42
CA LEU A 257 -7.76 -11.83 -19.98
C LEU A 257 -6.60 -10.83 -19.84
N ILE A 258 -5.51 -11.22 -19.18
CA ILE A 258 -4.31 -10.37 -19.07
C ILE A 258 -3.70 -10.12 -20.44
N LYS A 259 -3.64 -11.15 -21.30
CA LYS A 259 -3.12 -10.97 -22.64
C LYS A 259 -3.96 -9.99 -23.45
N TRP A 260 -5.28 -10.08 -23.35
CA TRP A 260 -6.20 -9.15 -23.98
C TRP A 260 -6.02 -7.72 -23.47
N GLY A 261 -5.81 -7.56 -22.16
CA GLY A 261 -5.63 -6.25 -21.53
C GLY A 261 -4.34 -5.55 -21.97
N PHE A 262 -3.22 -6.28 -21.99
CA PHE A 262 -1.88 -5.67 -22.07
C PHE A 262 -1.08 -5.97 -23.34
N TYR A 263 -1.42 -7.01 -24.12
CA TYR A 263 -0.75 -7.30 -25.37
C TYR A 263 -1.60 -6.87 -26.57
N LYS A 264 -0.93 -6.47 -27.65
CA LYS A 264 -1.58 -6.18 -28.92
C LYS A 264 -2.08 -7.51 -29.50
N TYR A 265 -3.35 -7.58 -29.88
CA TYR A 265 -3.77 -8.55 -30.89
C TYR A 265 -3.14 -8.09 -32.20
N ASN A 266 -2.29 -8.94 -32.76
CA ASN A 266 -1.93 -8.83 -34.17
C ASN A 266 -3.12 -9.30 -35.00
#